data_AF-A0A9E4LVV8-F1
#
_entry.id   AF-A0A9E4LVV8-F1
#
_cell.length_a   1.000
_cell.length_b   1.000
_cell.length_c   1.000
_cell.angle_alpha   90.00
_cell.angle_beta   90.00
_cell.angle_gamma   90.00
#
_symmetry.space_group_name_H-M   'P 1'
#
loop_
_entity.id
_entity.type
_entity.pdbx_description
1 polymer ?
#
loop_
_entity_poly.entity_id
_entity_poly.type
_entity_poly.pdbx_seq_one_letter_code
_entity_poly.pdbx_strand_id
1 'polypeptide(L)'
;MALVLAGAAGAAGQTYHSGQNLQPVFEGWEQNGDGSFNMVFGYLNRNYEEHLNIPVGPANRFEPGDPDRGQPTFFYPRRQRIIFRVRVPADWGDQELVWTVTAHGRTDRAVGWLVPEQIIDEQVIAMNRAGGGAPDIVNAAPAIILVESTERSVRVGEPLTLTAIIRDDGVPAMRPARQSRPPGRRNALGLRLAWIQYRGSGTVVFDPWSAPMEDHTPGWTPPPIPEDGRIVTTARFSEPGTYVIRGMADDGYLYTAADVTVTVTP
;
A
#
# COMPACT_ATOMS: atom_id res chain seq x y z
N MET A 1 10.63 22.41 -55.80
CA MET A 1 10.31 22.54 -54.36
C MET A 1 10.08 21.14 -53.81
N ALA A 2 10.99 20.64 -52.97
CA ALA A 2 10.84 19.37 -52.27
C ALA A 2 10.51 19.69 -50.81
N LEU A 3 9.35 19.23 -50.33
CA LEU A 3 8.92 19.38 -48.94
C LEU A 3 9.47 18.20 -48.14
N VAL A 4 10.42 18.46 -47.24
CA VAL A 4 10.91 17.45 -46.28
C VAL A 4 9.99 17.48 -45.06
N LEU A 5 9.25 16.40 -44.84
CA LEU A 5 8.50 16.18 -43.61
C LEU A 5 9.48 15.65 -42.54
N ALA A 6 9.82 16.50 -41.57
CA ALA A 6 10.49 16.07 -40.35
C ALA A 6 9.49 15.28 -39.49
N GLY A 7 9.74 13.99 -39.31
CA GLY A 7 8.99 13.16 -38.38
C GLY A 7 9.24 13.63 -36.95
N ALA A 8 8.18 13.99 -36.22
CA ALA A 8 8.27 14.22 -34.79
C ALA A 8 8.58 12.89 -34.09
N ALA A 9 9.76 12.77 -33.50
CA ALA A 9 10.04 11.69 -32.56
C ALA A 9 9.15 11.89 -31.35
N GLY A 10 8.18 10.99 -31.15
CA GLY A 10 7.34 10.99 -29.96
C GLY A 10 8.22 10.80 -28.72
N ALA A 11 8.12 11.71 -27.76
CA ALA A 11 8.73 11.53 -26.45
C ALA A 11 8.02 10.36 -25.74
N ALA A 12 8.55 9.14 -25.87
CA ALA A 12 8.19 8.05 -24.99
C ALA A 12 8.89 8.30 -23.64
N GLY A 13 8.11 8.45 -22.57
CA GLY A 13 8.66 8.53 -21.21
C GLY A 13 9.51 7.28 -20.94
N GLN A 14 10.69 7.47 -20.32
CA GLN A 14 11.59 6.37 -20.04
C GLN A 14 10.96 5.43 -18.99
N THR A 15 10.62 4.21 -19.41
CA THR A 15 10.15 3.13 -18.52
C THR A 15 11.37 2.36 -18.00
N TYR A 16 11.48 2.21 -16.68
CA TYR A 16 12.53 1.41 -16.06
C TYR A 16 11.94 0.15 -15.43
N HIS A 17 12.35 -1.02 -15.89
CA HIS A 17 11.91 -2.30 -15.33
C HIS A 17 12.49 -2.54 -13.92
N SER A 18 13.76 -2.17 -13.72
CA SER A 18 14.53 -2.34 -12.47
C SER A 18 15.64 -1.28 -12.29
N GLY A 19 16.32 -1.29 -11.13
CA GLY A 19 17.51 -0.51 -10.83
C GLY A 19 17.25 0.94 -10.37
N GLN A 20 15.99 1.30 -10.13
CA GLN A 20 15.60 2.64 -9.69
C GLN A 20 15.34 2.71 -8.18
N ASN A 21 15.55 3.91 -7.63
CA ASN A 21 15.34 4.20 -6.22
C ASN A 21 13.86 4.15 -5.80
N LEU A 22 13.65 4.20 -4.49
CA LEU A 22 12.34 4.38 -3.87
C LEU A 22 12.14 5.84 -3.49
N GLN A 23 11.00 6.43 -3.88
CA GLN A 23 10.57 7.72 -3.36
C GLN A 23 9.58 7.50 -2.20
N PRO A 24 9.97 7.72 -0.93
CA PRO A 24 9.00 7.83 0.16
C PRO A 24 8.15 9.09 -0.04
N VAL A 25 6.90 9.05 0.42
CA VAL A 25 5.95 10.17 0.29
C VAL A 25 5.16 10.34 1.58
N PHE A 26 5.10 11.57 2.08
CA PHE A 26 4.16 11.97 3.11
C PHE A 26 2.82 12.29 2.45
N GLU A 27 1.76 11.61 2.87
CA GLU A 27 0.42 11.74 2.30
C GLU A 27 -0.41 12.80 3.03
N GLY A 28 0.01 13.18 4.25
CA GLY A 28 -0.69 14.10 5.14
C GLY A 28 -0.80 13.55 6.56
N TRP A 29 -1.58 14.23 7.39
CA TRP A 29 -1.79 13.85 8.78
C TRP A 29 -3.27 13.90 9.20
N GLU A 30 -3.60 13.09 10.19
CA GLU A 30 -4.93 12.98 10.79
C GLU A 30 -4.82 13.28 12.30
N GLN A 31 -5.81 13.96 12.89
CA GLN A 31 -5.89 14.12 14.34
C GLN A 31 -6.70 12.98 14.97
N ASN A 32 -6.18 12.37 16.03
CA ASN A 32 -6.85 11.34 16.80
C ASN A 32 -7.74 11.97 17.89
N GLY A 33 -8.73 11.23 18.38
CA GLY A 33 -9.66 11.71 19.42
C GLY A 33 -9.01 12.04 20.77
N ASP A 34 -7.80 11.53 21.04
CA ASP A 34 -7.02 11.86 22.24
C ASP A 34 -6.03 13.03 22.02
N GLY A 35 -6.13 13.73 20.90
CA GLY A 35 -5.30 14.88 20.55
C GLY A 35 -3.94 14.52 19.92
N SER A 36 -3.54 13.26 19.93
CA SER A 36 -2.36 12.80 19.16
C SER A 36 -2.60 12.84 17.65
N PHE A 37 -1.58 12.59 16.84
CA PHE A 37 -1.70 12.66 15.38
C PHE A 37 -1.19 11.38 14.71
N ASN A 38 -1.77 11.02 13.57
CA ASN A 38 -1.22 10.01 12.68
C ASN A 38 -0.57 10.70 11.49
N MET A 39 0.74 10.50 11.32
CA MET A 39 1.49 10.88 10.12
C MET A 39 1.34 9.75 9.09
N VAL A 40 0.80 10.05 7.91
CA VAL A 40 0.43 9.04 6.92
C VAL A 40 1.44 9.01 5.78
N PHE A 41 1.90 7.81 5.43
CA PHE A 41 2.96 7.63 4.45
C PHE A 41 2.59 6.62 3.37
N GLY A 42 3.14 6.86 2.18
CA GLY A 42 3.15 5.96 1.04
C GLY A 42 4.51 6.01 0.35
N TYR A 43 4.65 5.34 -0.79
CA TYR A 43 5.88 5.39 -1.57
C TYR A 43 5.63 5.23 -3.06
N LEU A 44 6.61 5.59 -3.88
CA LEU A 44 6.69 5.21 -5.29
C LEU A 44 7.97 4.38 -5.46
N ASN A 45 7.80 3.09 -5.69
CA ASN A 45 8.84 2.28 -6.27
C ASN A 45 8.88 2.61 -7.77
N ARG A 46 9.98 3.24 -8.20
CA ARG A 46 10.09 3.77 -9.56
C ARG A 46 10.24 2.66 -10.61
N ASN A 47 10.53 1.44 -10.17
CA ASN A 47 10.60 0.25 -11.00
C ASN A 47 9.21 -0.23 -11.43
N TYR A 48 9.14 -0.93 -12.56
CA TYR A 48 7.93 -1.57 -13.06
C TYR A 48 7.84 -3.06 -12.72
N GLU A 49 8.97 -3.73 -12.47
CA GLU A 49 9.02 -5.17 -12.17
C GLU A 49 9.76 -5.47 -10.86
N GLU A 50 10.83 -4.73 -10.56
CA GLU A 50 11.64 -4.98 -9.37
C GLU A 50 10.90 -4.62 -8.07
N HIS A 51 10.73 -5.63 -7.22
CA HIS A 51 10.45 -5.44 -5.80
C HIS A 51 11.74 -5.07 -5.07
N LEU A 52 11.69 -4.08 -4.18
CA LEU A 52 12.84 -3.77 -3.32
C LEU A 52 12.64 -4.39 -1.94
N ASN A 53 13.71 -4.94 -1.37
CA ASN A 53 13.74 -5.37 0.03
C ASN A 53 14.80 -4.57 0.77
N ILE A 54 14.37 -3.68 1.66
CA ILE A 54 15.23 -2.75 2.39
C ILE A 54 14.87 -2.86 3.88
N PRO A 55 15.61 -3.69 4.65
CA PRO A 55 15.39 -3.86 6.08
C PRO A 55 15.47 -2.54 6.83
N VAL A 56 14.78 -2.45 7.97
CA VAL A 56 14.92 -1.30 8.87
C VAL A 56 16.38 -1.15 9.29
N GLY A 57 16.90 0.06 9.21
CA GLY A 57 18.31 0.36 9.48
C GLY A 57 18.77 1.63 8.77
N PRO A 58 20.08 1.84 8.57
CA PRO A 58 20.60 3.08 7.98
C PRO A 58 19.97 3.44 6.62
N ALA A 59 19.58 2.43 5.83
CA ALA A 59 18.96 2.62 4.52
C ALA A 59 17.42 2.71 4.55
N ASN A 60 16.75 2.50 5.68
CA ASN A 60 15.30 2.59 5.83
C ASN A 60 14.96 2.90 7.30
N ARG A 61 14.83 4.19 7.64
CA ARG A 61 14.66 4.63 9.04
C ARG A 61 13.81 5.88 9.16
N PHE A 62 13.26 6.06 10.35
CA PHE A 62 12.69 7.32 10.79
C PHE A 62 13.65 8.10 11.69
N GLU A 63 13.52 9.41 11.65
CA GLU A 63 14.11 10.35 12.61
C GLU A 63 13.07 11.46 12.86
N PRO A 64 12.96 12.02 14.07
CA PRO A 64 13.71 11.69 15.28
C PRO A 64 13.16 10.48 16.06
N GLY A 65 13.96 10.01 17.03
CA GLY A 65 13.60 8.94 17.96
C GLY A 65 13.88 7.54 17.39
N ASP A 66 12.94 6.61 17.61
CA ASP A 66 13.10 5.22 17.17
C ASP A 66 13.18 5.13 15.63
N PRO A 67 14.24 4.55 15.05
CA PRO A 67 14.34 4.33 13.62
C PRO A 67 13.32 3.33 13.08
N ASP A 68 12.80 2.40 13.89
CA ASP A 68 11.68 1.55 13.53
C ASP A 68 10.37 2.15 14.05
N ARG A 69 9.53 2.64 13.12
CA ARG A 69 8.18 3.13 13.43
C ARG A 69 7.11 2.32 12.71
N GLY A 70 7.42 1.08 12.33
CA GLY A 70 6.47 0.23 11.62
C GLY A 70 6.49 0.37 10.10
N GLN A 71 7.46 1.07 9.47
CA GLN A 71 7.57 1.16 8.01
C GLN A 71 7.69 -0.21 7.30
N PRO A 72 7.25 -0.33 6.04
CA PRO A 72 7.51 -1.55 5.25
C PRO A 72 9.01 -1.79 5.05
N THR A 73 9.39 -3.05 4.87
CA THR A 73 10.72 -3.42 4.35
C THR A 73 10.65 -4.03 2.96
N PHE A 74 9.47 -4.47 2.51
CA PHE A 74 9.25 -4.99 1.17
C PHE A 74 8.42 -3.99 0.36
N PHE A 75 8.93 -3.59 -0.81
CA PHE A 75 8.37 -2.50 -1.61
C PHE A 75 7.94 -3.00 -2.99
N TYR A 76 6.63 -3.24 -3.14
CA TYR A 76 6.01 -3.52 -4.43
C TYR A 76 6.25 -2.41 -5.47
N PRO A 77 6.35 -2.75 -6.76
CA PRO A 77 6.44 -1.77 -7.85
C PRO A 77 5.38 -0.67 -7.77
N ARG A 78 5.69 0.44 -8.44
CA ARG A 78 4.78 1.57 -8.65
C ARG A 78 4.36 2.28 -7.36
N ARG A 79 3.30 3.07 -7.46
CA ARG A 79 2.81 3.94 -6.40
C ARG A 79 1.96 3.14 -5.43
N GLN A 80 2.39 3.09 -4.18
CA GLN A 80 1.59 2.62 -3.06
C GLN A 80 1.20 3.82 -2.21
N ARG A 81 -0.09 4.18 -2.23
CA ARG A 81 -0.61 5.35 -1.51
C ARG A 81 -1.12 4.95 -0.14
N ILE A 82 -0.88 5.80 0.87
CA ILE A 82 -1.52 5.68 2.19
C ILE A 82 -1.39 4.24 2.68
N ILE A 83 -0.17 3.74 2.87
CA ILE A 83 0.08 2.31 3.14
C ILE A 83 0.34 2.04 4.63
N PHE A 84 0.74 3.06 5.39
CA PHE A 84 0.91 2.98 6.84
C PHE A 84 0.83 4.34 7.52
N ARG A 85 0.65 4.30 8.85
CA ARG A 85 0.53 5.46 9.73
C ARG A 85 1.58 5.36 10.82
N VAL A 86 2.16 6.50 11.20
CA VAL A 86 3.03 6.63 12.37
C VAL A 86 2.37 7.58 13.35
N ARG A 87 2.08 7.11 14.56
CA ARG A 87 1.48 7.95 15.60
C ARG A 87 2.54 8.84 16.25
N VAL A 88 2.25 10.13 16.35
CA VAL A 88 3.05 11.12 17.09
C VAL A 88 2.20 11.76 18.20
N PRO A 89 2.80 12.19 19.32
CA PRO A 89 2.05 12.65 20.50
C PRO A 89 1.32 13.98 20.27
N ALA A 90 0.42 14.33 21.20
CA ALA A 90 -0.40 15.55 21.12
C ALA A 90 0.41 16.86 21.23
N ASP A 91 1.58 16.80 21.85
CA ASP A 91 2.51 17.92 22.06
C ASP A 91 3.60 18.01 20.98
N TRP A 92 3.38 17.40 19.81
CA TRP A 92 4.35 17.36 18.70
C TRP A 92 4.77 18.75 18.19
N GLY A 93 3.87 19.74 18.26
CA GLY A 93 4.14 21.11 17.81
C GLY A 93 4.63 21.16 16.36
N ASP A 94 5.69 21.94 16.12
CA ASP A 94 6.27 22.17 14.80
C ASP A 94 7.37 21.15 14.43
N GLN A 95 7.44 20.02 15.13
CA GLN A 95 8.44 18.99 14.84
C GLN A 95 8.20 18.31 13.49
N GLU A 96 9.28 17.84 12.88
CA GLU A 96 9.24 17.03 11.65
C GLU A 96 9.48 15.55 11.98
N LEU A 97 8.75 14.66 11.30
CA LEU A 97 9.03 13.24 11.24
C LEU A 97 9.55 12.90 9.83
N VAL A 98 10.79 12.46 9.74
CA VAL A 98 11.49 12.23 8.47
C VAL A 98 11.66 10.74 8.24
N TRP A 99 11.05 10.22 7.18
CA TRP A 99 11.32 8.87 6.67
C TRP A 99 12.41 8.93 5.60
N THR A 100 13.53 8.25 5.83
CA THR A 100 14.65 8.17 4.87
C THR A 100 14.77 6.77 4.31
N VAL A 101 14.81 6.65 2.97
CA VAL A 101 15.05 5.39 2.27
C VAL A 101 16.21 5.52 1.29
N THR A 102 17.11 4.54 1.26
CA THR A 102 18.21 4.43 0.30
C THR A 102 18.07 3.14 -0.50
N ALA A 103 18.02 3.26 -1.82
CA ALA A 103 17.96 2.15 -2.76
C ALA A 103 18.82 2.45 -3.98
N HIS A 104 19.56 1.46 -4.47
CA HIS A 104 20.42 1.60 -5.66
C HIS A 104 21.34 2.84 -5.58
N GLY A 105 21.97 3.04 -4.42
CA GLY A 105 22.91 4.13 -4.17
C GLY A 105 22.32 5.54 -4.07
N ARG A 106 20.99 5.69 -4.15
CA ARG A 106 20.31 6.99 -4.00
C ARG A 106 19.45 7.02 -2.75
N THR A 107 19.43 8.18 -2.11
CA THR A 107 18.68 8.44 -0.88
C THR A 107 17.57 9.46 -1.14
N ASP A 108 16.36 9.13 -0.71
CA ASP A 108 15.19 9.99 -0.79
C ASP A 108 14.51 10.06 0.57
N ARG A 109 13.75 11.13 0.79
CA ARG A 109 13.11 11.43 2.08
C ARG A 109 11.67 11.91 1.90
N ALA A 110 10.85 11.58 2.89
CA ALA A 110 9.55 12.20 3.10
C ALA A 110 9.57 12.88 4.47
N VAL A 111 9.15 14.14 4.51
CA VAL A 111 9.09 14.95 5.72
C VAL A 111 7.61 15.15 6.06
N GLY A 112 7.19 14.63 7.21
CA GLY A 112 5.86 14.85 7.76
C GLY A 112 5.90 15.92 8.85
N TRP A 113 4.94 16.83 8.81
CA TRP A 113 4.78 17.93 9.78
C TRP A 113 3.29 18.30 9.89
N LEU A 114 2.90 19.05 10.92
CA LEU A 114 1.51 19.34 11.24
C LEU A 114 1.06 20.70 10.66
N VAL A 115 1.08 20.84 9.33
CA VAL A 115 0.57 22.04 8.67
C VAL A 115 -0.90 21.86 8.22
N PRO A 116 -1.76 22.89 8.34
CA PRO A 116 -3.19 22.76 8.02
C PRO A 116 -3.49 22.27 6.60
N GLU A 117 -2.65 22.62 5.62
CA GLU A 117 -2.82 22.25 4.21
C GLU A 117 -2.60 20.76 3.93
N GLN A 118 -2.04 20.03 4.91
CA GLN A 118 -1.75 18.59 4.82
C GLN A 118 -2.64 17.74 5.72
N ILE A 119 -3.70 18.33 6.30
CA ILE A 119 -4.75 17.56 6.96
C ILE A 119 -5.42 16.68 5.92
N ILE A 120 -5.56 15.40 6.25
CA ILE A 120 -6.35 14.46 5.46
C ILE A 120 -7.47 13.87 6.32
N ASP A 121 -8.56 13.56 5.66
CA ASP A 121 -9.70 12.83 6.19
C ASP A 121 -10.08 11.70 5.24
N GLU A 122 -11.11 10.93 5.61
CA GLU A 122 -11.60 9.82 4.80
C GLU A 122 -12.04 10.27 3.39
N GLN A 123 -12.57 11.48 3.24
CA GLN A 123 -12.98 12.02 1.95
C GLN A 123 -11.77 12.31 1.05
N VAL A 124 -10.73 12.94 1.58
CA VAL A 124 -9.47 13.19 0.84
C VAL A 124 -8.82 11.86 0.45
N ILE A 125 -8.79 10.88 1.36
CA ILE A 125 -8.29 9.53 1.10
C ILE A 125 -9.09 8.87 -0.04
N ALA A 126 -10.42 8.89 0.04
CA ALA A 126 -11.31 8.34 -0.97
C ALA A 126 -11.08 9.01 -2.33
N MET A 127 -10.99 10.34 -2.39
CA MET A 127 -10.71 11.06 -3.64
C MET A 127 -9.35 10.67 -4.23
N ASN A 128 -8.32 10.52 -3.42
CA ASN A 128 -6.99 10.13 -3.85
C ASN A 128 -6.92 8.67 -4.34
N ARG A 129 -7.69 7.77 -3.73
CA ARG A 129 -7.73 6.34 -4.07
C ARG A 129 -8.69 6.01 -5.21
N ALA A 130 -9.81 6.72 -5.34
CA ALA A 130 -10.74 6.61 -6.48
C ALA A 130 -10.12 7.05 -7.81
N GLY A 131 -8.93 7.65 -7.76
CA GLY A 131 -8.30 8.28 -8.90
C GLY A 131 -8.92 9.64 -9.20
N GLY A 132 -9.31 10.45 -8.22
CA GLY A 132 -9.64 11.89 -8.41
C GLY A 132 -11.11 12.24 -8.61
N GLY A 133 -12.03 11.59 -7.91
CA GLY A 133 -13.46 11.92 -8.00
C GLY A 133 -14.39 11.03 -7.21
N ALA A 134 -14.04 10.70 -5.96
CA ALA A 134 -15.00 10.13 -5.03
C ALA A 134 -16.05 11.20 -4.66
N PRO A 135 -17.36 10.90 -4.75
CA PRO A 135 -18.39 11.81 -4.25
C PRO A 135 -18.26 11.93 -2.74
N ASP A 136 -18.73 13.04 -2.19
CA ASP A 136 -18.87 13.21 -0.74
C ASP A 136 -20.09 12.41 -0.28
N ILE A 137 -19.83 11.18 0.18
CA ILE A 137 -20.82 10.23 0.67
C ILE A 137 -20.32 9.60 1.96
N VAL A 138 -21.25 9.30 2.87
CA VAL A 138 -20.92 8.54 4.06
C VAL A 138 -20.46 7.15 3.62
N ASN A 139 -19.22 6.81 3.96
CA ASN A 139 -18.58 5.53 3.68
C ASN A 139 -17.85 5.07 4.95
N ALA A 140 -18.20 3.91 5.49
CA ALA A 140 -17.43 3.31 6.58
C ALA A 140 -16.25 2.51 6.01
N ALA A 141 -15.06 2.61 6.61
CA ALA A 141 -13.96 1.75 6.20
C ALA A 141 -14.34 0.25 6.36
N PRO A 142 -13.98 -0.61 5.40
CA PRO A 142 -14.26 -2.03 5.48
C PRO A 142 -13.69 -2.66 6.75
N ALA A 143 -14.38 -3.62 7.34
CA ALA A 143 -13.88 -4.39 8.47
C ALA A 143 -13.13 -5.64 8.00
N ILE A 144 -12.09 -6.03 8.75
CA ILE A 144 -11.37 -7.30 8.58
C ILE A 144 -11.22 -8.00 9.93
N ILE A 145 -11.50 -9.30 9.96
CA ILE A 145 -11.30 -10.18 11.10
C ILE A 145 -10.43 -11.34 10.66
N LEU A 146 -9.31 -11.56 11.35
CA LEU A 146 -8.49 -12.76 11.16
C LEU A 146 -9.01 -13.87 12.08
N VAL A 147 -9.27 -15.05 11.52
CA VAL A 147 -9.87 -16.17 12.26
C VAL A 147 -8.83 -16.87 13.12
N GLU A 148 -7.62 -17.04 12.60
CA GLU A 148 -6.50 -17.60 13.32
C GLU A 148 -5.72 -16.54 14.12
N SER A 149 -4.78 -16.99 14.96
CA SER A 149 -3.82 -16.13 15.67
C SER A 149 -3.05 -15.20 14.71
N THR A 150 -2.73 -13.99 15.16
CA THR A 150 -1.86 -13.05 14.44
C THR A 150 -0.38 -13.39 14.59
N GLU A 151 -0.02 -14.23 15.55
CA GLU A 151 1.31 -14.81 15.71
C GLU A 151 1.30 -16.25 15.20
N ARG A 152 2.10 -16.53 14.16
CA ARG A 152 2.09 -17.82 13.44
C ARG A 152 3.50 -18.33 13.20
N SER A 153 3.58 -19.63 12.91
CA SER A 153 4.82 -20.30 12.52
C SER A 153 4.55 -21.32 11.42
N VAL A 154 5.52 -21.49 10.51
CA VAL A 154 5.47 -22.43 9.39
C VAL A 154 6.89 -22.77 8.95
N ARG A 155 7.10 -23.92 8.30
CA ARG A 155 8.38 -24.22 7.64
C ARG A 155 8.46 -23.57 6.26
N VAL A 156 9.68 -23.34 5.78
CA VAL A 156 9.93 -22.87 4.41
C VAL A 156 9.21 -23.78 3.41
N GLY A 157 8.53 -23.17 2.43
CA GLY A 157 7.80 -23.88 1.37
C GLY A 157 6.47 -24.53 1.79
N GLU A 158 6.23 -24.77 3.07
CA GLU A 158 4.93 -25.26 3.56
C GLU A 158 3.85 -24.17 3.48
N PRO A 159 2.59 -24.53 3.19
CA PRO A 159 1.51 -23.56 3.12
C PRO A 159 1.05 -23.16 4.52
N LEU A 160 1.02 -21.86 4.79
CA LEU A 160 0.33 -21.27 5.93
C LEU A 160 -1.07 -20.84 5.51
N THR A 161 -2.11 -21.41 6.12
CA THR A 161 -3.50 -20.97 5.89
C THR A 161 -3.79 -19.67 6.64
N LEU A 162 -4.37 -18.73 5.90
CA LEU A 162 -4.87 -17.43 6.35
C LEU A 162 -6.36 -17.37 6.06
N THR A 163 -7.17 -17.19 7.09
CA THR A 163 -8.60 -16.96 6.90
C THR A 163 -8.98 -15.58 7.41
N ALA A 164 -9.52 -14.76 6.50
CA ALA A 164 -10.05 -13.44 6.81
C ALA A 164 -11.56 -13.43 6.59
N ILE A 165 -12.29 -12.73 7.44
CA ILE A 165 -13.69 -12.35 7.22
C ILE A 165 -13.71 -10.85 7.00
N ILE A 166 -14.18 -10.41 5.83
CA ILE A 166 -14.30 -9.00 5.50
C ILE A 166 -15.76 -8.58 5.37
N ARG A 167 -16.07 -7.35 5.80
CA ARG A 167 -17.42 -6.76 5.73
C ARG A 167 -17.31 -5.30 5.33
N ASP A 168 -18.36 -4.79 4.72
CA ASP A 168 -18.45 -3.43 4.24
C ASP A 168 -19.90 -2.97 4.29
N ASP A 169 -20.14 -1.66 4.26
CA ASP A 169 -21.48 -1.09 4.19
C ASP A 169 -22.06 -1.09 2.75
N GLY A 170 -21.28 -1.56 1.77
CA GLY A 170 -21.63 -1.61 0.36
C GLY A 170 -21.30 -0.32 -0.39
N VAL A 171 -20.57 0.59 0.26
CA VAL A 171 -20.12 1.85 -0.30
C VAL A 171 -18.60 1.79 -0.52
N PRO A 172 -18.10 2.25 -1.68
CA PRO A 172 -18.84 2.43 -2.92
C PRO A 172 -19.37 1.10 -3.48
N ALA A 173 -20.48 1.20 -4.22
CA ALA A 173 -20.98 0.07 -5.00
C ALA A 173 -19.90 -0.47 -5.96
N MET A 174 -19.85 -1.79 -6.10
CA MET A 174 -18.87 -2.48 -6.93
C MET A 174 -18.89 -1.94 -8.37
N ARG A 175 -17.69 -1.66 -8.90
CA ARG A 175 -17.51 -1.17 -10.26
C ARG A 175 -16.17 -1.64 -10.83
N PRO A 176 -16.14 -2.28 -12.00
CA PRO A 176 -14.88 -2.63 -12.64
C PRO A 176 -14.11 -1.36 -13.09
N ALA A 177 -12.80 -1.51 -13.26
CA ALA A 177 -11.98 -0.53 -13.93
C ALA A 177 -12.46 -0.31 -15.37
N ARG A 178 -12.34 0.92 -15.88
CA ARG A 178 -12.72 1.23 -17.27
C ARG A 178 -11.89 0.44 -18.28
N GLN A 179 -12.53 -0.01 -19.37
CA GLN A 179 -11.89 -0.84 -20.40
C GLN A 179 -10.93 -0.08 -21.35
N SER A 180 -10.94 1.26 -21.39
CA SER A 180 -10.07 2.08 -22.25
C SER A 180 -9.46 3.26 -21.49
N ARG A 181 -8.26 3.72 -21.89
CA ARG A 181 -7.59 4.93 -21.34
C ARG A 181 -7.13 5.88 -22.46
N PRO A 182 -7.29 7.21 -22.27
CA PRO A 182 -6.15 8.10 -21.95
C PRO A 182 -6.16 8.56 -20.47
N PRO A 183 -5.17 9.34 -19.97
CA PRO A 183 -4.93 9.53 -18.53
C PRO A 183 -6.04 10.30 -17.82
N GLY A 184 -6.95 9.56 -17.19
CA GLY A 184 -7.86 10.06 -16.15
C GLY A 184 -8.87 9.00 -15.71
N ARG A 185 -8.66 8.30 -14.58
CA ARG A 185 -9.00 8.78 -13.22
C ARG A 185 -10.26 8.08 -12.65
N ARG A 186 -10.40 6.75 -12.83
CA ARG A 186 -11.37 5.92 -12.08
C ARG A 186 -10.84 4.50 -11.89
N ASN A 187 -10.41 4.22 -10.67
CA ASN A 187 -10.04 2.89 -10.23
C ASN A 187 -11.30 1.99 -10.10
N ALA A 188 -11.08 0.68 -10.14
CA ALA A 188 -12.08 -0.29 -9.75
C ALA A 188 -12.46 -0.10 -8.27
N LEU A 189 -13.75 -0.31 -7.98
CA LEU A 189 -14.37 -0.10 -6.68
C LEU A 189 -15.10 -1.37 -6.26
N GLY A 190 -15.34 -1.47 -4.96
CA GLY A 190 -15.98 -2.59 -4.31
C GLY A 190 -15.01 -3.37 -3.42
N LEU A 191 -15.60 -4.00 -2.42
CA LEU A 191 -14.93 -4.77 -1.39
C LEU A 191 -14.05 -5.87 -1.99
N ARG A 192 -12.80 -5.93 -1.52
CA ARG A 192 -11.80 -6.95 -1.86
C ARG A 192 -10.88 -7.20 -0.68
N LEU A 193 -10.25 -8.38 -0.71
CA LEU A 193 -9.09 -8.70 0.13
C LEU A 193 -7.84 -8.76 -0.73
N ALA A 194 -6.78 -8.10 -0.26
CA ALA A 194 -5.42 -8.32 -0.78
C ALA A 194 -4.48 -8.66 0.38
N TRP A 195 -3.60 -9.62 0.16
CA TRP A 195 -2.47 -9.90 1.05
C TRP A 195 -1.19 -9.34 0.45
N ILE A 196 -0.38 -8.70 1.29
CA ILE A 196 0.94 -8.19 0.91
C ILE A 196 1.99 -8.69 1.88
N GLN A 197 3.20 -8.93 1.37
CA GLN A 197 4.38 -8.98 2.19
C GLN A 197 4.71 -7.55 2.63
N TYR A 198 4.62 -7.30 3.94
CA TYR A 198 4.90 -5.99 4.51
C TYR A 198 6.36 -5.91 4.99
N ARG A 199 6.83 -6.96 5.67
CA ARG A 199 8.20 -7.13 6.14
C ARG A 199 8.71 -8.56 5.96
N GLY A 200 10.03 -8.73 5.93
CA GLY A 200 10.74 -10.02 5.84
C GLY A 200 11.72 -10.07 4.66
N SER A 201 12.73 -10.94 4.71
CA SER A 201 13.88 -10.96 3.79
C SER A 201 13.65 -11.73 2.48
N GLY A 202 12.94 -12.86 2.53
CA GLY A 202 12.60 -13.64 1.33
C GLY A 202 11.36 -13.12 0.60
N THR A 203 10.72 -13.98 -0.18
CA THR A 203 9.46 -13.69 -0.88
C THR A 203 8.31 -14.47 -0.26
N VAL A 204 7.12 -13.87 -0.30
CA VAL A 204 5.86 -14.53 0.06
C VAL A 204 4.98 -14.65 -1.16
N VAL A 205 4.54 -15.87 -1.45
CA VAL A 205 3.55 -16.16 -2.49
C VAL A 205 2.20 -16.44 -1.83
N PHE A 206 1.18 -15.73 -2.28
CA PHE A 206 -0.20 -15.92 -1.83
C PHE A 206 -1.02 -16.67 -2.89
N ASP A 207 -1.98 -17.48 -2.47
CA ASP A 207 -2.91 -18.16 -3.37
C ASP A 207 -4.31 -18.32 -2.74
N PRO A 208 -5.38 -17.76 -3.33
CA PRO A 208 -5.34 -16.84 -4.47
C PRO A 208 -4.67 -15.52 -4.09
N TRP A 209 -3.95 -14.91 -5.02
CA TRP A 209 -3.42 -13.56 -4.87
C TRP A 209 -4.18 -12.57 -5.76
N SER A 210 -4.55 -11.44 -5.17
CA SER A 210 -5.00 -10.26 -5.89
C SER A 210 -4.01 -9.15 -5.62
N ALA A 211 -3.41 -8.61 -6.67
CA ALA A 211 -2.44 -7.55 -6.53
C ALA A 211 -3.07 -6.33 -5.84
N PRO A 212 -2.42 -5.79 -4.79
CA PRO A 212 -2.88 -4.57 -4.17
C PRO A 212 -2.82 -3.43 -5.20
N MET A 213 -3.87 -2.62 -5.27
CA MET A 213 -3.86 -1.38 -6.07
C MET A 213 -3.70 -1.57 -7.59
N GLU A 214 -3.92 -2.78 -8.14
CA GLU A 214 -4.12 -3.02 -9.59
C GLU A 214 -5.51 -2.60 -10.08
N ASP A 215 -6.27 -1.90 -9.25
CA ASP A 215 -7.56 -1.30 -9.54
C ASP A 215 -7.55 -0.34 -10.76
N HIS A 216 -6.38 -0.01 -11.28
CA HIS A 216 -6.17 0.82 -12.45
C HIS A 216 -5.94 0.01 -13.74
N THR A 217 -5.82 -1.32 -13.64
CA THR A 217 -5.68 -2.24 -14.78
C THR A 217 -7.00 -2.27 -15.57
N PRO A 218 -6.98 -1.97 -16.89
CA PRO A 218 -8.22 -1.89 -17.67
C PRO A 218 -9.06 -3.18 -17.60
N GLY A 219 -10.34 -3.03 -17.29
CA GLY A 219 -11.29 -4.15 -17.18
C GLY A 219 -11.14 -5.02 -15.93
N TRP A 220 -10.18 -4.73 -15.05
CA TRP A 220 -10.04 -5.44 -13.78
C TRP A 220 -11.26 -5.21 -12.89
N THR A 221 -11.68 -6.24 -12.15
CA THR A 221 -12.79 -6.20 -11.20
C THR A 221 -12.37 -6.85 -9.90
N PRO A 222 -12.87 -6.38 -8.73
CA PRO A 222 -12.73 -7.11 -7.49
C PRO A 222 -13.19 -8.57 -7.65
N PRO A 223 -12.46 -9.54 -7.08
CA PRO A 223 -12.92 -10.92 -7.01
C PRO A 223 -14.26 -11.02 -6.27
N PRO A 224 -15.12 -12.00 -6.59
CA PRO A 224 -16.35 -12.21 -5.86
C PRO A 224 -16.06 -12.55 -4.40
N ILE A 225 -16.81 -11.93 -3.48
CA ILE A 225 -16.72 -12.19 -2.05
C ILE A 225 -17.86 -13.15 -1.66
N PRO A 226 -17.58 -14.24 -0.92
CA PRO A 226 -18.63 -15.10 -0.37
C PRO A 226 -19.61 -14.33 0.51
N GLU A 227 -20.86 -14.78 0.59
CA GLU A 227 -21.93 -14.07 1.34
C GLU A 227 -21.60 -13.86 2.81
N ASP A 228 -20.87 -14.80 3.42
CA ASP A 228 -20.42 -14.69 4.81
C ASP A 228 -19.20 -13.77 4.99
N GLY A 229 -18.57 -13.33 3.89
CA GLY A 229 -17.35 -12.53 3.85
C GLY A 229 -16.06 -13.33 4.05
N ARG A 230 -16.14 -14.66 4.17
CA ARG A 230 -15.01 -15.52 4.55
C ARG A 230 -14.15 -15.87 3.33
N ILE A 231 -12.87 -15.53 3.39
CA ILE A 231 -11.89 -15.79 2.32
C ILE A 231 -10.72 -16.57 2.92
N VAL A 232 -10.36 -17.65 2.26
CA VAL A 232 -9.20 -18.48 2.62
C VAL A 232 -8.09 -18.27 1.59
N THR A 233 -6.91 -17.93 2.07
CA THR A 233 -5.69 -17.77 1.29
C THR A 233 -4.59 -18.64 1.88
N THR A 234 -3.71 -19.18 1.05
CA THR A 234 -2.47 -19.82 1.50
C THR A 234 -1.29 -18.89 1.25
N ALA A 235 -0.35 -18.83 2.19
CA ALA A 235 0.93 -18.13 2.03
C ALA A 235 2.08 -19.13 2.09
N ARG A 236 3.06 -18.97 1.19
CA ARG A 236 4.31 -19.76 1.18
C ARG A 236 5.51 -18.83 1.20
N PHE A 237 6.48 -19.17 2.03
CA PHE A 237 7.66 -18.36 2.31
C PHE A 237 8.89 -19.03 1.70
N SER A 238 9.73 -18.24 1.03
CA SER A 238 10.91 -18.75 0.32
C SER A 238 12.11 -18.99 1.23
N GLU A 239 12.19 -18.32 2.39
CA GLU A 239 13.35 -18.29 3.27
C GLU A 239 12.94 -18.30 4.74
N PRO A 240 13.78 -18.82 5.65
CA PRO A 240 13.57 -18.66 7.08
C PRO A 240 13.69 -17.21 7.53
N GLY A 241 12.98 -16.84 8.59
CA GLY A 241 13.03 -15.50 9.17
C GLY A 241 11.70 -15.05 9.77
N THR A 242 11.67 -13.82 10.27
CA THR A 242 10.43 -13.20 10.74
C THR A 242 9.83 -12.33 9.65
N TYR A 243 8.58 -12.57 9.33
CA TYR A 243 7.80 -11.83 8.34
C TYR A 243 6.65 -11.11 9.01
N VAL A 244 6.26 -9.97 8.42
CA VAL A 244 4.94 -9.39 8.64
C VAL A 244 4.23 -9.44 7.30
N ILE A 245 3.10 -10.14 7.26
CA ILE A 245 2.18 -10.08 6.12
C ILE A 245 0.96 -9.26 6.54
N ARG A 246 0.43 -8.46 5.62
CA ARG A 246 -0.69 -7.54 5.88
C ARG A 246 -1.86 -7.90 4.98
N GLY A 247 -2.99 -8.22 5.60
CA GLY A 247 -4.28 -8.35 4.94
C GLY A 247 -4.94 -6.98 4.86
N MET A 248 -5.49 -6.63 3.70
CA MET A 248 -6.17 -5.35 3.47
C MET A 248 -7.58 -5.62 2.97
N ALA A 249 -8.58 -5.29 3.79
CA ALA A 249 -9.96 -5.15 3.34
C ALA A 249 -10.13 -3.75 2.76
N ASP A 250 -10.47 -3.65 1.48
CA ASP A 250 -10.40 -2.42 0.68
C ASP A 250 -11.66 -2.33 -0.18
N ASP A 251 -12.32 -1.17 -0.21
CA ASP A 251 -13.53 -0.92 -1.01
C ASP A 251 -13.22 -0.06 -2.27
N GLY A 252 -11.96 0.37 -2.44
CA GLY A 252 -11.48 1.30 -3.46
C GLY A 252 -11.45 2.78 -3.04
N TYR A 253 -12.13 3.15 -1.95
CA TYR A 253 -12.10 4.45 -1.28
C TYR A 253 -11.31 4.38 0.02
N LEU A 254 -11.69 3.49 0.93
CA LEU A 254 -11.09 3.26 2.23
C LEU A 254 -10.58 1.82 2.34
N TYR A 255 -9.78 1.57 3.36
CA TYR A 255 -9.32 0.22 3.67
C TYR A 255 -8.99 0.08 5.15
N THR A 256 -9.11 -1.14 5.66
CA THR A 256 -8.59 -1.54 6.97
C THR A 256 -7.55 -2.63 6.80
N ALA A 257 -6.46 -2.52 7.55
CA ALA A 257 -5.37 -3.50 7.54
C ALA A 257 -5.36 -4.35 8.80
N ALA A 258 -4.96 -5.62 8.67
CA ALA A 258 -4.62 -6.50 9.77
C ALA A 258 -3.30 -7.22 9.48
N ASP A 259 -2.41 -7.23 10.47
CA ASP A 259 -1.07 -7.80 10.34
C ASP A 259 -0.99 -9.18 10.98
N VAL A 260 -0.22 -10.07 10.36
CA VAL A 260 0.18 -11.37 10.91
C VAL A 260 1.70 -11.42 10.93
N THR A 261 2.25 -11.64 12.12
CA THR A 261 3.66 -11.96 12.32
C THR A 261 3.85 -13.46 12.09
N VAL A 262 4.78 -13.82 11.20
CA VAL A 262 5.08 -15.22 10.88
C VAL A 262 6.54 -15.50 11.15
N THR A 263 6.81 -16.46 12.03
CA THR A 263 8.14 -17.05 12.18
C THR A 263 8.29 -18.22 11.22
N VAL A 264 9.16 -18.07 10.21
CA VAL A 264 9.43 -19.11 9.23
C VAL A 264 10.69 -19.87 9.64
N THR A 265 10.55 -21.17 9.86
CA THR A 265 11.67 -22.05 10.22
C THR A 265 12.16 -22.83 8.99
N PRO A 266 13.40 -23.35 9.02
CA PRO A 266 13.89 -24.24 7.96
C PRO A 266 13.01 -25.47 7.71
#